data_AF-A0A4S2HCE9-F1
#
_entry.id   AF-A0A4S2HCE9-F1
#
_cell.length_a   1.000
_cell.length_b   1.000
_cell.length_c   1.000
_cell.angle_alpha   90.00
_cell.angle_beta   90.00
_cell.angle_gamma   90.00
#
_symmetry.space_group_name_H-M   'P 1'
#
loop_
_entity.id
_entity.type
_entity.pdbx_description
1 polymer ?
#
loop_
_entity_poly.entity_id
_entity_poly.type
_entity_poly.pdbx_seq_one_letter_code
_entity_poly.pdbx_strand_id
1 'polypeptide(L)'
;MARKKGKVTPFRQETKITYNKYKPNRKARRLGIKPEEPPKREEKKVSKAAVLGESIQRARELQKRIVPPGMTYGEYMEYLKGRRQQLEEKKQGGGT
;
A
#
# COMPACT_ATOMS: atom_id res chain seq x y z
N MET A 1 2.70 34.80 56.68
CA MET A 1 2.41 35.64 55.50
C MET A 1 2.50 34.77 54.24
N ALA A 2 1.40 34.59 53.50
CA ALA A 2 1.27 33.63 52.41
C ALA A 2 1.64 34.23 51.03
N ARG A 3 2.37 33.45 50.23
CA ARG A 3 2.98 33.80 48.94
C ARG A 3 1.93 34.03 47.84
N LYS A 4 1.85 35.23 47.25
CA LYS A 4 1.10 35.47 46.01
C LYS A 4 1.93 34.99 44.82
N LYS A 5 1.66 33.76 44.35
CA LYS A 5 2.18 33.27 43.06
C LYS A 5 1.39 33.95 41.94
N GLY A 6 2.05 34.80 41.16
CA GLY A 6 1.47 35.46 39.99
C GLY A 6 0.98 34.41 38.98
N LYS A 7 -0.26 34.55 38.53
CA LYS A 7 -0.85 33.68 37.51
C LYS A 7 -0.22 34.04 36.17
N VAL A 8 0.67 33.18 35.66
CA VAL A 8 1.16 33.26 34.29
C VAL A 8 -0.02 32.96 33.36
N THR A 9 -0.46 33.95 32.60
CA THR A 9 -1.44 33.76 31.53
C THR A 9 -0.79 32.95 30.42
N PRO A 10 -1.33 31.79 30.00
CA PRO A 10 -0.74 31.04 28.90
C PRO A 10 -0.84 31.86 27.62
N PHE A 11 0.28 31.94 26.89
CA PHE A 11 0.37 32.54 25.55
C PHE A 11 -0.67 31.89 24.62
N ARG A 12 -1.47 32.73 23.96
CA ARG A 12 -2.61 32.32 23.11
C ARG A 12 -2.08 31.46 21.96
N GLN A 13 -2.20 30.15 22.06
CA GLN A 13 -1.86 29.23 20.97
C GLN A 13 -2.89 29.43 19.86
N GLU A 14 -2.46 30.03 18.74
CA GLU A 14 -3.26 30.09 17.52
C GLU A 14 -3.41 28.68 16.97
N THR A 15 -4.49 27.99 17.36
CA THR A 15 -4.86 26.73 16.72
C THR A 15 -5.28 27.05 15.30
N LYS A 16 -4.39 26.85 14.33
CA LYS A 16 -4.73 26.93 12.90
C LYS A 16 -5.84 25.91 12.64
N ILE A 17 -7.07 26.39 12.49
CA ILE A 17 -8.21 25.50 12.27
C ILE A 17 -8.18 25.09 10.80
N THR A 18 -7.62 23.92 10.53
CA THR A 18 -7.67 23.31 9.22
C THR A 18 -9.05 22.70 9.02
N TYR A 19 -9.74 23.13 7.97
CA TYR A 19 -11.06 22.58 7.59
C TYR A 19 -10.94 21.77 6.32
N ASN A 20 -11.70 20.68 6.22
CA ASN A 20 -11.87 19.95 4.96
C ASN A 20 -12.76 20.78 4.02
N LYS A 21 -12.20 21.20 2.87
CA LYS A 21 -12.89 22.02 1.87
C LYS A 21 -14.04 21.28 1.16
N TYR A 22 -13.96 19.96 1.04
CA TYR A 22 -14.99 19.15 0.38
C TYR A 22 -16.15 18.79 1.32
N LYS A 23 -15.87 18.73 2.64
CA LYS A 23 -16.86 18.41 3.67
C LYS A 23 -16.71 19.33 4.88
N PRO A 24 -17.11 20.62 4.77
CA PRO A 24 -16.93 21.60 5.83
C PRO A 24 -17.76 21.22 7.07
N ASN A 25 -17.12 21.27 8.24
CA ASN A 25 -17.79 21.02 9.52
C ASN A 25 -18.64 22.22 9.98
N ARG A 26 -19.40 22.08 11.08
CA ARG A 26 -20.32 23.14 11.57
C ARG A 26 -19.62 24.48 11.82
N LYS A 27 -18.37 24.47 12.31
CA LYS A 27 -17.58 25.69 12.52
C LYS A 27 -17.20 26.34 11.18
N ALA A 28 -16.73 25.55 10.21
CA ALA A 28 -16.42 26.01 8.85
C ALA A 28 -17.65 26.62 8.15
N ARG A 29 -18.82 25.98 8.29
CA ARG A 29 -20.09 26.49 7.73
C ARG A 29 -20.51 27.82 8.35
N ARG A 30 -20.29 28.00 9.67
CA ARG A 30 -20.51 29.29 10.36
C ARG A 30 -19.56 30.38 9.87
N LEU A 31 -18.38 30.01 9.40
CA LEU A 31 -17.41 30.92 8.78
C LEU A 31 -17.65 31.16 7.28
N GLY A 32 -18.76 30.64 6.72
CA GLY A 32 -19.11 30.85 5.31
C GLY A 32 -18.35 29.98 4.30
N ILE A 33 -17.59 28.99 4.76
CA ILE A 33 -16.87 28.06 3.87
C ILE A 33 -17.88 27.13 3.19
N LYS A 34 -18.03 27.28 1.88
CA LYS A 34 -18.87 26.41 1.05
C LYS A 34 -18.10 25.14 0.66
N PRO A 35 -18.78 23.99 0.53
CA PRO A 35 -18.15 22.78 0.02
C PRO A 35 -17.71 23.00 -1.43
N GLU A 36 -16.45 22.74 -1.70
CA GLU A 36 -15.92 22.68 -3.07
C GLU A 36 -16.24 21.32 -3.69
N GLU A 37 -16.47 21.26 -5.00
CA GLU A 37 -16.62 19.98 -5.69
C GLU A 37 -15.28 19.22 -5.62
N PRO A 38 -15.28 17.95 -5.18
CA PRO A 38 -14.06 17.16 -5.24
C PRO A 38 -13.61 17.05 -6.70
N PRO A 39 -12.29 17.10 -6.96
CA PRO A 39 -11.78 16.93 -8.31
C PRO A 39 -12.32 15.62 -8.85
N LYS A 40 -12.92 15.67 -10.05
CA LYS A 40 -13.37 14.48 -10.76
C LYS A 40 -12.13 13.61 -10.98
N ARG A 41 -11.99 12.56 -10.18
CA ARG A 41 -10.97 11.54 -10.43
C ARG A 41 -11.34 10.96 -11.77
N GLU A 42 -10.51 11.20 -12.77
CA GLU A 42 -10.53 10.43 -14.01
C GLU A 42 -10.17 8.99 -13.63
N GLU A 43 -11.19 8.24 -13.22
CA GLU A 43 -11.08 6.79 -13.10
C GLU A 43 -10.80 6.31 -14.51
N LYS A 44 -9.52 6.02 -14.80
CA LYS A 44 -9.12 5.32 -16.01
C LYS A 44 -9.96 4.05 -16.04
N LYS A 45 -10.98 4.02 -16.91
CA LYS A 45 -11.90 2.89 -17.08
C LYS A 45 -11.14 1.77 -17.79
N VAL A 46 -10.23 1.11 -17.07
CA VAL A 46 -9.58 -0.09 -17.57
C VAL A 46 -10.58 -1.22 -17.39
N SER A 47 -10.96 -1.86 -18.50
CA SER A 47 -11.88 -2.99 -18.45
C SER A 47 -11.24 -4.15 -17.69
N LYS A 48 -12.05 -4.95 -16.99
CA LYS A 48 -11.55 -6.13 -16.27
C LYS A 48 -10.79 -7.08 -17.21
N ALA A 49 -11.23 -7.19 -18.45
CA ALA A 49 -10.56 -7.96 -19.50
C ALA A 49 -9.17 -7.41 -19.84
N ALA A 50 -9.01 -6.08 -19.95
CA ALA A 50 -7.71 -5.46 -20.20
C ALA A 50 -6.74 -5.71 -19.05
N VAL A 51 -7.19 -5.57 -17.79
CA VAL A 51 -6.36 -5.88 -16.61
C VAL A 51 -5.93 -7.35 -16.60
N LEU A 52 -6.85 -8.27 -16.90
CA LEU A 52 -6.54 -9.70 -16.98
C LEU A 52 -5.55 -9.99 -18.12
N GLY A 53 -5.73 -9.37 -19.29
CA GLY A 53 -4.81 -9.50 -20.42
C GLY A 53 -3.39 -9.08 -20.06
N GLU A 54 -3.22 -7.90 -19.45
CA GLU A 54 -1.91 -7.42 -18.98
C GLU A 54 -1.29 -8.38 -17.96
N SER A 55 -2.08 -8.90 -17.02
CA SER A 55 -1.56 -9.84 -16.02
C SER A 55 -1.06 -11.16 -16.63
N ILE A 56 -1.77 -11.67 -17.64
CA ILE A 56 -1.39 -12.91 -18.33
C ILE A 56 -0.11 -12.71 -19.13
N GLN A 57 0.03 -11.56 -19.80
CA GLN A 57 1.26 -11.24 -20.54
C GLN A 57 2.47 -11.16 -19.60
N ARG A 58 2.35 -10.43 -18.48
CA ARG A 58 3.40 -10.36 -17.46
C ARG A 58 3.75 -11.74 -16.90
N ALA A 59 2.76 -12.58 -16.63
CA ALA A 59 2.99 -13.94 -16.14
C ALA A 59 3.80 -14.78 -17.15
N ARG A 60 3.47 -14.70 -18.45
CA ARG A 60 4.22 -15.40 -19.51
C ARG A 60 5.64 -14.91 -19.65
N GLU A 61 5.86 -13.59 -19.56
CA GLU A 61 7.21 -13.01 -19.59
C GLU A 61 8.06 -13.47 -18.40
N LEU A 62 7.47 -13.48 -17.19
CA LEU A 62 8.13 -13.98 -16.00
C LEU A 62 8.47 -15.47 -16.12
N GLN A 63 7.56 -16.29 -16.64
CA GLN A 63 7.83 -17.70 -16.90
C GLN A 63 9.03 -17.87 -17.82
N LYS A 64 9.09 -17.17 -18.95
CA LYS A 64 10.25 -17.22 -19.87
C LYS A 64 11.57 -16.80 -19.22
N ARG A 65 11.52 -15.85 -18.28
CA ARG A 65 12.72 -15.36 -17.59
C ARG A 65 13.24 -16.32 -16.53
N ILE A 66 12.35 -17.03 -15.86
CA ILE A 66 12.69 -17.92 -14.73
C ILE A 66 13.01 -19.33 -15.22
N VAL A 67 12.31 -19.80 -16.25
CA VAL A 67 12.46 -21.17 -16.77
C VAL A 67 13.76 -21.27 -17.57
N PRO A 68 14.63 -22.26 -17.25
CA PRO A 68 15.85 -22.52 -18.02
C PRO A 68 15.55 -22.83 -19.50
N PRO A 69 16.45 -22.50 -20.42
CA PRO A 69 16.31 -22.85 -21.83
C PRO A 69 16.21 -24.37 -21.98
N GLY A 70 15.28 -24.84 -22.83
CA GLY A 70 15.05 -26.27 -23.07
C GLY A 70 14.13 -26.96 -22.07
N MET A 71 13.52 -26.23 -21.13
CA MET A 71 12.48 -26.75 -20.24
C MET A 71 11.18 -25.94 -20.37
N THR A 72 10.06 -26.60 -20.09
CA THR A 72 8.76 -25.94 -19.89
C THR A 72 8.61 -25.48 -18.43
N TYR A 73 7.68 -24.55 -18.17
CA TYR A 73 7.40 -24.11 -16.80
C TYR A 73 6.94 -25.26 -15.90
N GLY A 74 6.18 -26.23 -16.42
CA GLY A 74 5.74 -27.41 -15.68
C GLY A 74 6.93 -28.27 -15.23
N GLU A 75 7.78 -28.65 -16.18
CA GLU A 75 9.01 -29.44 -15.90
C GLU A 75 9.93 -28.71 -14.92
N TYR A 76 10.06 -27.39 -15.05
CA TYR A 76 10.85 -26.59 -14.12
C TYR A 76 10.28 -26.61 -12.69
N MET A 77 8.96 -26.57 -12.52
CA MET A 77 8.34 -26.65 -11.20
C MET A 77 8.55 -28.03 -10.54
N GLU A 78 8.52 -29.10 -11.32
CA GLU A 78 8.84 -30.45 -10.83
C GLU A 78 10.31 -30.57 -10.42
N TYR A 79 11.22 -30.03 -11.24
CA TYR A 79 12.64 -29.95 -10.91
C TYR A 79 12.89 -29.21 -9.59
N LEU A 80 12.24 -28.06 -9.39
CA LEU A 80 12.35 -27.29 -8.14
C LEU A 80 11.82 -28.06 -6.93
N LYS A 81 10.74 -28.84 -7.10
CA LYS A 81 10.18 -29.68 -6.04
C LYS A 81 11.16 -30.78 -5.60
N GLY A 82 11.75 -31.49 -6.56
CA GLY A 82 12.78 -32.50 -6.28
C GLY A 82 14.03 -31.91 -5.63
N ARG A 83 14.48 -30.74 -6.10
CA ARG A 83 15.63 -30.04 -5.52
C ARG A 83 15.37 -29.59 -4.08
N ARG A 84 14.15 -29.15 -3.75
CA ARG A 84 13.76 -28.82 -2.38
C ARG A 84 13.86 -30.04 -1.47
N GLN A 85 13.32 -31.18 -1.90
CA GLN A 85 13.33 -32.41 -1.10
C GLN A 85 14.76 -32.87 -0.78
N GLN A 86 15.67 -32.85 -1.76
CA GLN A 86 17.08 -33.19 -1.54
C GLN A 86 17.77 -32.25 -0.54
N LEU A 87 17.40 -30.96 -0.53
CA LEU A 87 17.93 -30.00 0.43
C LEU A 87 17.36 -30.23 1.83
N GLU A 88 16.11 -30.66 1.95
CA GLU A 88 15.51 -31.06 3.23
C GLU A 88 16.17 -32.32 3.79
N GLU A 89 16.38 -33.34 2.96
CA GLU A 89 17.09 -34.57 3.32
C GLU A 89 18.54 -34.28 3.77
N LYS A 90 19.26 -33.41 3.05
CA LYS A 90 20.61 -32.98 3.45
C LYS A 90 20.63 -32.18 4.75
N LYS A 91 19.58 -31.41 5.05
CA LYS A 91 19.47 -30.68 6.32
C LYS A 91 19.16 -31.61 7.49
N GLN A 92 18.37 -32.66 7.27
CA GLN A 92 18.03 -33.63 8.31
C GLN A 92 19.14 -34.66 8.54
N GLY A 93 19.87 -35.08 7.50
CA GLY A 93 21.01 -36.00 7.60
C GLY A 93 22.34 -35.34 7.98
N GLY A 94 22.41 -34.01 8.03
CA GLY A 94 23.62 -33.24 8.37
C GLY A 94 23.69 -32.75 9.82
N GLY A 95 22.66 -33.04 10.64
CA GLY A 95 22.67 -32.82 12.08
C GLY A 95 23.01 -34.12 12.80
N THR A 96 24.28 -34.25 13.19
CA THR A 96 24.78 -35.25 14.16
C THR A 96 23.97 -35.27 15.44
#